data_AF-A0AAU1KB16-F1
#
_entry.id   AF-A0AAU1KB16-F1
#
_cell.length_a   1.000
_cell.length_b   1.000
_cell.length_c   1.000
_cell.angle_alpha   90.00
_cell.angle_beta   90.00
_cell.angle_gamma   90.00
#
_symmetry.space_group_name_H-M   'P 1'
#
loop_
_entity.id
_entity.type
_entity.pdbx_description
1 polymer ?
#
loop_
_entity_poly.entity_id
_entity_poly.type
_entity_poly.pdbx_seq_one_letter_code
_entity_poly.pdbx_strand_id
1 'polypeptide(L)'
;MSEETEAVVEAALQPHEPSPGEAEARDRVRAQAEGMTHHQAASELARALEAVGSAADADAPTRAALAEWHRITELLAGHGGPYTTGADPYAQGQSTARRL
;
A
#
# COMPACT_ATOMS: atom_id res chain seq x y z
N MET A 1 -10.09 11.00 5.45
CA MET A 1 -10.08 10.73 3.99
C MET A 1 -11.48 11.01 3.47
N SER A 2 -11.61 11.50 2.24
CA SER A 2 -12.93 11.64 1.60
C SER A 2 -13.41 10.28 1.09
N GLU A 3 -14.73 10.04 1.07
CA GLU A 3 -15.32 8.78 0.58
C GLU A 3 -14.87 8.42 -0.85
N GLU A 4 -14.67 9.42 -1.71
CA GLU A 4 -14.15 9.26 -3.07
C GLU A 4 -12.70 8.73 -3.09
N THR A 5 -11.85 9.24 -2.19
CA THR A 5 -10.46 8.78 -2.05
C THR A 5 -10.40 7.35 -1.55
N GLU A 6 -11.28 7.00 -0.59
CA GLU A 6 -11.43 5.65 -0.08
C GLU A 6 -11.86 4.69 -1.20
N ALA A 7 -12.89 5.04 -1.99
CA ALA A 7 -13.35 4.22 -3.10
C ALA A 7 -12.25 3.97 -4.16
N VAL A 8 -11.42 4.97 -4.46
CA VAL A 8 -10.30 4.83 -5.40
C VAL A 8 -9.20 3.91 -4.85
N VAL A 9 -8.87 4.05 -3.56
CA VAL A 9 -7.92 3.17 -2.87
C VAL A 9 -8.43 1.73 -2.87
N GLU A 10 -9.69 1.52 -2.51
CA GLU A 10 -10.32 0.19 -2.51
C GLU A 10 -10.39 -0.42 -3.91
N ALA A 11 -10.65 0.38 -4.94
CA ALA A 11 -10.61 -0.07 -6.33
C ALA A 11 -9.19 -0.55 -6.74
N ALA A 12 -8.14 0.15 -6.30
CA ALA A 12 -6.75 -0.24 -6.55
C ALA A 12 -6.31 -1.48 -5.74
N LEU A 13 -7.05 -1.84 -4.68
CA LEU A 13 -6.86 -3.08 -3.93
C LEU A 13 -7.59 -4.28 -4.55
N GLN A 14 -8.55 -4.07 -5.46
CA GLN A 14 -9.27 -5.17 -6.08
C GLN A 14 -8.33 -6.13 -6.84
N PRO A 15 -8.62 -7.44 -6.87
CA PRO A 15 -7.80 -8.40 -7.58
C PRO A 15 -7.71 -8.07 -9.08
N HIS A 16 -6.52 -7.67 -9.53
CA HIS A 16 -6.16 -7.51 -10.93
C HIS A 16 -4.69 -7.88 -11.13
N GLU A 17 -4.30 -8.15 -12.37
CA GLU A 17 -2.88 -8.27 -12.71
C GLU A 17 -2.25 -6.88 -12.70
N PRO A 18 -1.32 -6.57 -11.79
CA PRO A 18 -0.73 -5.24 -11.71
C PRO A 18 0.19 -5.00 -12.92
N SER A 19 0.12 -3.79 -13.48
CA SER A 19 1.14 -3.36 -14.44
C SER A 19 2.52 -3.26 -13.79
N PRO A 20 3.62 -3.27 -14.56
CA PRO A 20 4.97 -3.13 -14.02
C PRO A 20 5.15 -1.90 -13.12
N GLY A 21 4.59 -0.74 -13.53
CA GLY A 21 4.67 0.49 -12.76
C GLY A 21 3.92 0.42 -11.42
N GLU A 22 2.77 -0.25 -11.38
CA GLU A 22 2.02 -0.50 -10.14
C GLU A 22 2.77 -1.47 -9.22
N ALA A 23 3.34 -2.53 -9.77
CA ALA A 23 4.14 -3.49 -9.00
C ALA A 23 5.37 -2.81 -8.35
N GLU A 24 6.12 -2.02 -9.13
CA GLU A 24 7.25 -1.24 -8.62
C GLU A 24 6.83 -0.21 -7.56
N ALA A 25 5.69 0.45 -7.75
CA ALA A 25 5.18 1.42 -6.78
C ALA A 25 4.85 0.75 -5.43
N ARG A 26 4.17 -0.40 -5.46
CA ARG A 26 3.88 -1.20 -4.26
C ARG A 26 5.17 -1.69 -3.60
N ASP A 27 6.14 -2.17 -4.37
CA ASP A 27 7.42 -2.66 -3.85
C ASP A 27 8.22 -1.54 -3.16
N ARG A 28 8.21 -0.31 -3.71
CA ARG A 28 8.81 0.87 -3.04
C ARG A 28 8.14 1.20 -1.71
N VAL A 29 6.81 1.15 -1.64
CA VAL A 29 6.06 1.38 -0.40
C VAL A 29 6.44 0.36 0.66
N ARG A 30 6.48 -0.93 0.32
CA ARG A 30 6.89 -2.00 1.25
C ARG A 30 8.30 -1.79 1.77
N ALA A 31 9.23 -1.45 0.88
CA ALA A 31 10.62 -1.18 1.28
C ALA A 31 10.73 0.02 2.23
N GLN A 32 9.93 1.07 2.01
CA GLN A 32 9.88 2.23 2.90
C GLN A 32 9.24 1.88 4.25
N ALA A 33 8.19 1.04 4.24
CA ALA A 33 7.45 0.67 5.43
C ALA A 33 8.20 -0.30 6.36
N GLU A 34 9.28 -0.95 5.91
CA GLU A 34 10.03 -1.91 6.70
C GLU A 34 10.47 -1.31 8.05
N GLY A 35 10.12 -1.97 9.15
CA GLY A 35 10.38 -1.50 10.51
C GLY A 35 9.39 -0.48 11.07
N MET A 36 8.41 0.00 10.29
CA MET A 36 7.44 1.00 10.76
C MET A 36 6.36 0.41 11.66
N THR A 37 5.97 1.18 12.68
CA THR A 37 4.77 0.94 13.49
C THR A 37 3.51 1.40 12.76
N HIS A 38 2.32 1.00 13.25
CA HIS A 38 1.03 1.47 12.73
C HIS A 38 0.96 3.01 12.63
N HIS A 39 1.35 3.74 13.67
CA HIS A 39 1.28 5.21 13.67
C HIS A 39 2.22 5.85 12.63
N GLN A 40 3.39 5.26 12.39
CA GLN A 40 4.33 5.76 11.38
C GLN A 40 3.79 5.51 9.97
N ALA A 41 3.28 4.30 9.70
CA ALA A 41 2.65 3.97 8.42
C ALA A 41 1.42 4.85 8.14
N ALA A 42 0.56 5.06 9.14
CA ALA A 42 -0.60 5.95 9.04
C ALA A 42 -0.20 7.40 8.75
N SER A 43 0.90 7.88 9.34
CA SER A 43 1.43 9.22 9.08
C SER A 43 1.95 9.37 7.64
N GLU A 44 2.67 8.36 7.13
CA GLU A 44 3.14 8.35 5.75
C GLU A 44 1.99 8.24 4.74
N LEU A 45 0.95 7.45 5.04
CA LEU A 45 -0.28 7.43 4.25
C LEU A 45 -0.92 8.82 4.16
N ALA A 46 -1.06 9.52 5.30
CA ALA A 46 -1.62 10.87 5.33
C ALA A 46 -0.79 11.84 4.47
N ARG A 47 0.55 11.79 4.59
CA ARG A 47 1.45 12.62 3.77
C ARG A 47 1.35 12.30 2.28
N ALA A 48 1.23 11.03 1.92
CA ALA A 48 1.06 10.61 0.53
C ALA A 48 -0.25 11.12 -0.05
N LEU A 49 -1.34 11.06 0.72
CA LEU A 49 -2.64 11.60 0.32
C LEU A 49 -2.60 13.13 0.15
N GLU A 50 -1.96 13.85 1.07
CA GLU A 50 -1.78 15.30 0.97
C GLU A 50 -0.94 15.69 -0.26
N ALA A 51 0.11 14.94 -0.56
CA ALA A 51 0.99 15.21 -1.71
C ALA A 51 0.27 15.01 -3.06
N VAL A 52 -0.63 14.03 -3.13
CA VAL A 52 -1.42 13.73 -4.34
C VAL A 52 -2.60 14.70 -4.50
N GLY A 53 -3.19 15.15 -3.38
CA GLY A 53 -4.33 16.07 -3.35
C GLY A 53 -5.65 15.40 -3.76
N SER A 54 -5.68 14.72 -4.92
CA SER A 54 -6.82 13.97 -5.45
C SER A 54 -6.38 12.58 -5.92
N ALA A 55 -6.77 11.55 -5.18
CA ALA A 55 -6.48 10.16 -5.57
C ALA A 55 -7.20 9.77 -6.88
N ALA A 56 -8.36 10.37 -7.17
CA ALA A 56 -9.13 10.10 -8.39
C ALA A 56 -8.39 10.55 -9.66
N ASP A 57 -7.68 11.68 -9.58
CA ASP A 57 -6.91 12.24 -10.70
C ASP A 57 -5.51 11.64 -10.81
N ALA A 58 -5.09 10.83 -9.83
CA ALA A 58 -3.77 10.25 -9.79
C ALA A 58 -3.60 9.12 -10.82
N ASP A 59 -2.38 9.01 -11.37
CA ASP A 59 -2.04 7.91 -12.27
C ASP A 59 -2.10 6.54 -11.56
N ALA A 60 -2.12 5.46 -12.35
CA ALA A 60 -2.26 4.11 -11.81
C ALA A 60 -1.13 3.73 -10.82
N PRO A 61 0.16 4.00 -11.07
CA PRO A 61 1.23 3.75 -10.09
C PRO A 61 1.04 4.51 -8.78
N THR A 62 0.60 5.77 -8.82
CA THR A 62 0.35 6.56 -7.61
C THR A 62 -0.82 6.00 -6.81
N ARG A 63 -1.92 5.63 -7.48
CA ARG A 63 -3.06 4.97 -6.83
C ARG A 63 -2.66 3.63 -6.20
N ALA A 64 -1.82 2.86 -6.88
CA ALA A 64 -1.29 1.61 -6.35
C ALA A 64 -0.39 1.82 -5.10
N ALA A 65 0.40 2.89 -5.07
CA ALA A 65 1.19 3.24 -3.88
C ALA A 65 0.30 3.63 -2.69
N LEU A 66 -0.72 4.47 -2.92
CA LEU A 66 -1.70 4.86 -1.89
C LEU A 66 -2.44 3.63 -1.33
N ALA A 67 -2.86 2.74 -2.22
CA ALA A 67 -3.50 1.48 -1.83
C ALA A 67 -2.58 0.59 -0.99
N GLU A 68 -1.31 0.49 -1.34
CA GLU A 68 -0.35 -0.29 -0.56
C GLU A 68 -0.11 0.31 0.83
N TRP A 69 -0.03 1.64 0.95
CA TRP A 69 0.06 2.32 2.25
C TRP A 69 -1.16 2.06 3.13
N HIS A 70 -2.36 2.11 2.54
CA HIS A 70 -3.60 1.78 3.24
C HIS A 70 -3.58 0.33 3.75
N ARG A 71 -3.27 -0.63 2.88
CA ARG A 71 -3.19 -2.06 3.24
C ARG A 71 -2.20 -2.33 4.36
N ILE A 72 -1.01 -1.72 4.32
CA ILE A 72 0.00 -1.88 5.38
C ILE A 72 -0.50 -1.28 6.71
N THR A 73 -1.14 -0.12 6.66
CA THR A 73 -1.69 0.52 7.85
C THR A 73 -2.76 -0.35 8.52
N GLU A 74 -3.65 -0.94 7.74
CA GLU A 74 -4.68 -1.88 8.20
C GLU A 74 -4.09 -3.17 8.76
N LEU A 75 -3.09 -3.75 8.07
CA LEU A 75 -2.35 -4.91 8.58
C LEU A 75 -1.75 -4.62 9.96
N LEU A 76 -1.18 -3.43 10.14
CA LEU A 76 -0.55 -3.02 11.39
C LEU A 76 -1.54 -2.68 12.51
N ALA A 77 -2.78 -2.31 12.18
CA ALA A 77 -3.79 -2.02 13.20
C ALA A 77 -4.09 -3.27 14.08
N GLY A 78 -4.01 -4.47 13.49
CA GLY A 78 -4.16 -5.75 14.17
C GLY A 78 -2.84 -6.40 14.62
N HIS A 79 -1.69 -5.81 14.33
CA HIS A 79 -0.37 -6.41 14.57
C HIS A 79 0.39 -5.70 15.69
N GLY A 80 0.93 -6.46 16.65
CA GLY A 80 1.65 -5.91 17.80
C GLY A 80 3.12 -5.53 17.55
N GLY A 81 3.60 -5.67 16.31
CA GLY A 81 5.00 -5.47 15.93
C GLY A 81 5.18 -4.47 14.78
N PRO A 82 6.43 -4.15 14.42
CA PRO A 82 6.71 -3.34 13.24
C PRO A 82 6.39 -4.13 11.96
N TYR A 83 6.11 -3.40 10.88
CA TYR A 83 5.94 -4.00 9.57
C TYR A 83 7.22 -4.70 9.13
N THR A 84 7.09 -5.93 8.65
CA THR A 84 8.14 -6.59 7.89
C THR A 84 7.49 -7.32 6.73
N THR A 85 8.13 -7.30 5.56
CA THR A 85 7.68 -8.11 4.42
C THR A 85 7.60 -9.61 4.77
N GLY A 86 8.43 -10.08 5.69
CA GLY A 86 8.42 -11.45 6.21
C GLY A 86 7.23 -11.80 7.09
N ALA A 87 6.56 -10.83 7.71
CA ALA A 87 5.36 -11.03 8.54
C ALA A 87 4.06 -10.69 7.80
N ASP A 88 4.15 -10.30 6.52
CA ASP A 88 3.03 -9.88 5.69
C ASP A 88 2.58 -11.01 4.74
N PRO A 89 1.45 -11.69 5.01
CA PRO A 89 1.00 -12.83 4.22
C PRO A 89 0.76 -12.48 2.74
N TYR A 90 0.34 -11.24 2.45
CA TYR A 90 0.12 -10.78 1.08
C TYR A 90 1.45 -10.69 0.33
N ALA A 91 2.47 -10.07 0.94
CA ALA A 91 3.80 -9.95 0.34
C ALA A 91 4.50 -11.31 0.16
N GLN A 92 4.29 -12.23 1.12
CA GLN A 92 4.78 -13.61 1.03
C GLN A 92 4.15 -14.38 -0.15
N GLY A 93 2.84 -14.22 -0.37
CA GLY A 93 2.14 -14.83 -1.50
C GLY A 93 2.68 -14.36 -2.85
N GLN A 94 2.88 -13.05 -3.00
CA GLN A 94 3.42 -12.46 -4.23
C GLN A 94 4.87 -12.91 -4.52
N SER A 95 5.70 -13.01 -3.49
CA SER A 95 7.08 -13.51 -3.63
C SER A 95 7.12 -14.98 -4.05
N THR A 96 6.17 -15.79 -3.56
CA THR A 96 6.06 -17.21 -3.91
C THR A 96 5.63 -17.38 -5.37
N ALA A 97 4.63 -16.62 -5.82
CA ALA A 97 4.15 -16.65 -7.20
C ALA A 97 5.23 -16.27 -8.23
N ARG A 98 6.15 -15.35 -7.88
CA ARG A 98 7.25 -14.92 -8.77
C ARG A 98 8.39 -15.94 -8.90
N ARG A 99 8.46 -16.94 -8.01
CA ARG A 99 9.51 -17.98 -8.02
C ARG A 99 9.08 -19.28 -8.73
N LEU A 100 7.81 -19.39 -9.12
CA LEU A 100 7.25 -20.53 -9.85
C LEU A 100 7.29 -20.26 -11.36
#